data_AF-A0A926EKY7-F1
#
_entry.id   AF-A0A926EKY7-F1
#
_cell.length_a   1.000
_cell.length_b   1.000
_cell.length_c   1.000
_cell.angle_alpha   90.00
_cell.angle_beta   90.00
_cell.angle_gamma   90.00
#
_symmetry.space_group_name_H-M   'P 1'
#
loop_
_entity.id
_entity.type
_entity.pdbx_description
1 polymer ?
#
loop_
_entity_poly.entity_id
_entity_poly.type
_entity_poly.pdbx_seq_one_letter_code
_entity_poly.pdbx_strand_id
1 'polypeptide(L)'
;MKQYEYKFSFLPEAINDCEKVSDLETTCEVKGKYPCPCCCYNTFPVPKEDAIAYICPVCFWENDVFTSSDDEPSDENRGMTLNEGRRNYKILGACSQDMLIHVREPKSDEFPK
;
A
#
# COMPACT_ATOMS: atom_id res chain seq x y z
N MET A 1 -34.85 5.62 31.06
CA MET A 1 -33.88 5.74 29.95
C MET A 1 -33.24 7.11 30.06
N LYS A 2 -31.93 7.20 30.34
CA LYS A 2 -31.22 8.49 30.37
C LYS A 2 -30.67 8.73 28.97
N GLN A 3 -31.10 9.81 28.34
CA GLN A 3 -30.62 10.27 27.05
C GLN A 3 -29.28 10.97 27.31
N TYR A 4 -28.18 10.40 26.85
CA TYR A 4 -26.88 11.05 26.90
C TYR A 4 -26.69 11.78 25.56
N GLU A 5 -26.68 13.12 25.59
CA GLU A 5 -26.21 13.92 24.46
C GLU A 5 -24.68 13.97 24.52
N TYR A 6 -24.03 13.29 23.58
CA TYR A 6 -22.59 13.38 23.42
C TYR A 6 -22.25 14.56 22.51
N LYS A 7 -21.97 15.71 23.12
CA LYS A 7 -21.52 16.92 22.41
C LYS A 7 -19.99 17.01 22.46
N PHE A 8 -19.33 16.32 21.55
CA PHE A 8 -17.94 16.60 21.18
C PHE A 8 -17.94 17.14 19.74
N SER A 9 -18.14 18.44 19.60
CA SER A 9 -17.89 19.15 18.34
C SER A 9 -16.49 19.77 18.43
N PHE A 10 -15.46 18.96 18.27
CA PHE A 10 -14.13 19.46 17.92
C PHE A 10 -13.93 19.20 16.44
N LEU A 11 -14.55 20.03 15.61
CA LEU A 11 -14.10 20.19 14.23
C LEU A 11 -13.12 21.36 14.25
N PRO A 12 -11.84 21.16 13.86
CA PRO A 12 -10.92 22.29 13.74
C PRO A 12 -11.43 23.25 12.67
N GLU A 13 -11.28 24.54 12.92
CA GLU A 13 -11.50 25.55 11.89
C GLU A 13 -10.36 25.46 10.86
N ALA A 14 -10.73 25.37 9.58
CA ALA A 14 -9.76 25.40 8.49
C ALA A 14 -9.16 26.82 8.39
N ILE A 15 -7.93 27.00 8.85
CA ILE A 15 -7.15 28.21 8.62
C ILE A 15 -6.43 28.11 7.27
N ASN A 16 -6.50 29.17 6.46
CA ASN A 16 -5.88 29.25 5.13
C ASN A 16 -4.39 29.65 5.19
N ASP A 17 -3.70 29.38 6.30
CA ASP A 17 -2.27 29.66 6.42
C ASP A 17 -1.46 28.57 5.73
N CYS A 18 -1.36 28.71 4.41
CA CYS A 18 -0.29 28.11 3.63
C CYS A 18 0.99 28.90 3.90
N GLU A 19 1.58 28.72 5.08
CA GLU A 19 3.01 28.99 5.23
C GLU A 19 3.71 28.01 4.30
N LYS A 20 4.30 28.55 3.22
CA LYS A 20 5.17 27.80 2.34
C LYS A 20 6.32 27.29 3.19
N VAL A 21 6.26 26.03 3.61
CA VAL A 21 7.41 25.31 4.12
C VAL A 21 8.32 25.07 2.92
N SER A 22 9.09 26.11 2.58
CA SER A 22 10.24 26.03 1.71
C SER A 22 11.31 25.30 2.51
N ASP A 23 11.42 24.01 2.29
CA ASP A 23 12.69 23.34 1.99
C ASP A 23 12.37 21.88 1.71
N LEU A 24 12.31 21.57 0.41
CA LEU A 24 12.68 20.29 -0.18
C LEU A 24 12.48 19.07 0.76
N GLU A 25 11.25 18.56 0.86
CA GLU A 25 11.07 17.14 1.15
C GLU A 25 11.67 16.39 -0.04
N THR A 26 12.99 16.23 -0.01
CA THR A 26 13.64 15.10 -0.65
C THR A 26 12.97 13.91 0.02
N THR A 27 11.95 13.36 -0.62
CA THR A 27 11.51 12.01 -0.32
C THR A 27 12.77 11.18 -0.53
N CYS A 28 13.42 10.80 0.57
CA CYS A 28 14.43 9.78 0.53
C CYS A 28 13.67 8.54 0.07
N GLU A 29 13.63 8.26 -1.24
CA GLU A 29 13.00 7.05 -1.75
C GLU A 29 13.62 5.88 -1.01
N VAL A 30 12.88 5.31 -0.05
CA VAL A 30 13.40 4.24 0.78
C VAL A 30 13.52 3.02 -0.10
N LYS A 31 14.77 2.70 -0.47
CA LYS A 31 15.06 1.59 -1.37
C LYS A 31 14.52 0.28 -0.81
N GLY A 32 13.66 -0.37 -1.59
CA GLY A 32 13.16 -1.71 -1.29
C GLY A 32 14.28 -2.75 -1.27
N LYS A 33 14.20 -3.68 -0.32
CA LYS A 33 15.13 -4.83 -0.19
C LYS A 33 14.40 -6.15 0.02
N TYR A 34 13.12 -6.10 0.37
CA TYR A 34 12.31 -7.27 0.68
C TYR A 34 11.30 -7.51 -0.44
N PRO A 35 11.00 -8.78 -0.78
CA PRO A 35 10.14 -9.12 -1.89
C PRO A 35 8.68 -8.78 -1.58
N CYS A 36 8.00 -8.16 -2.53
CA CYS A 36 6.54 -8.06 -2.50
C CYS A 36 5.93 -9.47 -2.59
N PRO A 37 4.96 -9.82 -1.73
CA PRO A 37 4.35 -11.16 -1.73
C PRO A 37 3.55 -11.48 -3.00
N CYS A 38 3.19 -10.45 -3.79
CA CYS A 38 2.42 -10.58 -5.03
C CYS A 38 3.32 -10.72 -6.27
N CYS A 39 4.24 -9.78 -6.51
CA CYS A 39 5.07 -9.76 -7.73
C CYS A 39 6.52 -10.22 -7.54
N CYS A 40 6.92 -10.54 -6.32
CA CYS A 40 8.26 -11.00 -5.94
C CYS A 40 9.42 -10.00 -6.13
N TYR A 41 9.22 -8.84 -6.76
CA TYR A 41 10.24 -7.77 -6.81
C TYR A 41 10.53 -7.19 -5.42
N ASN A 42 11.80 -6.85 -5.19
CA ASN A 42 12.34 -6.30 -3.95
C ASN A 42 11.95 -4.83 -3.76
N THR A 43 10.69 -4.58 -3.46
CA THR A 43 10.10 -3.23 -3.37
C THR A 43 9.78 -2.81 -1.95
N PHE A 44 9.72 -3.74 -0.99
CA PHE A 44 9.37 -3.43 0.38
C PHE A 44 10.61 -2.90 1.13
N PRO A 45 10.50 -1.77 1.84
CA PRO A 45 11.62 -1.18 2.57
C PRO A 45 11.98 -1.96 3.86
N VAL A 46 11.02 -2.74 4.38
CA VAL A 46 11.11 -3.57 5.59
C VAL A 46 10.51 -4.96 5.30
N PRO A 47 10.70 -5.97 6.18
CA PRO A 47 10.06 -7.28 6.01
C PRO A 47 8.54 -7.19 5.84
N LYS A 48 7.92 -8.23 5.24
CA LYS A 48 6.47 -8.27 4.97
C LYS A 48 5.66 -8.00 6.24
N GLU A 49 6.10 -8.57 7.35
CA GLU A 49 5.41 -8.52 8.65
C GLU A 49 5.38 -7.11 9.24
N ASP A 50 6.33 -6.25 8.85
CA ASP A 50 6.46 -4.87 9.32
C ASP A 50 5.96 -3.85 8.28
N ALA A 51 5.72 -4.27 7.03
CA ALA A 51 5.31 -3.43 5.92
C ALA A 51 3.79 -3.20 5.89
N ILE A 52 3.21 -2.79 7.01
CA ILE A 52 1.75 -2.64 7.18
C ILE A 52 1.17 -1.67 6.13
N ALA A 53 0.17 -2.13 5.37
CA ALA A 53 -0.50 -1.35 4.33
C ALA A 53 0.46 -0.74 3.28
N TYR A 54 1.66 -1.30 3.12
CA TYR A 54 2.59 -0.82 2.10
C TYR A 54 2.11 -1.25 0.71
N ILE A 55 2.04 -0.29 -0.22
CA ILE A 55 1.61 -0.53 -1.59
C ILE A 55 2.84 -0.76 -2.48
N CYS A 56 2.90 -1.92 -3.12
CA CYS A 56 3.96 -2.21 -4.08
C CYS A 56 3.84 -1.34 -5.34
N PRO A 57 4.84 -0.54 -5.73
CA PRO A 57 4.75 0.30 -6.93
C PRO A 57 4.79 -0.49 -8.26
N VAL A 58 5.18 -1.77 -8.22
CA VAL A 58 5.30 -2.61 -9.42
C VAL A 58 4.00 -3.34 -9.75
N CYS A 59 3.25 -3.79 -8.74
CA CYS A 59 2.00 -4.52 -8.96
C CYS A 59 0.79 -3.91 -8.29
N PHE A 60 0.97 -2.89 -7.45
CA PHE A 60 -0.08 -2.22 -6.69
C PHE A 60 -0.83 -3.10 -5.68
N TRP A 61 -0.23 -4.22 -5.25
CA TRP A 61 -0.72 -4.98 -4.10
C TRP A 61 -0.46 -4.18 -2.81
N GLU A 62 -1.48 -3.98 -2.00
CA GLU A 62 -1.38 -3.40 -0.66
C GLU A 62 -1.15 -4.51 0.38
N ASN A 63 -0.11 -4.39 1.19
CA ASN A 63 0.29 -5.46 2.08
C ASN A 63 -0.59 -5.57 3.33
N ASP A 64 -1.42 -6.60 3.33
CA ASP A 64 -2.23 -7.03 4.46
C ASP A 64 -1.45 -8.00 5.35
N VAL A 65 -1.02 -7.51 6.51
CA VAL A 65 -0.26 -8.30 7.50
C VAL A 65 -1.17 -9.12 8.41
N PHE A 66 -2.49 -8.95 8.31
CA PHE A 66 -3.47 -9.61 9.18
C PHE A 66 -4.05 -10.88 8.56
N THR A 67 -3.92 -11.07 7.24
CA THR A 67 -4.21 -12.35 6.58
C THR A 67 -3.37 -13.50 7.14
N SER A 68 -4.05 -14.61 7.46
CA SER A 68 -3.47 -15.84 7.99
C SER A 68 -3.06 -16.84 6.90
N SER A 69 -3.51 -16.64 5.65
CA SER A 69 -3.14 -17.47 4.51
C SER A 69 -3.26 -16.72 3.17
N ASP A 70 -2.61 -17.25 2.12
CA ASP A 70 -2.63 -16.64 0.78
C ASP A 70 -4.00 -16.77 0.06
N ASP A 71 -4.90 -17.62 0.57
CA ASP A 71 -6.28 -17.80 0.08
C ASP A 71 -7.31 -17.06 0.95
N GLU A 72 -6.87 -16.35 2.00
CA GLU A 72 -7.74 -15.48 2.78
C GLU A 72 -7.99 -14.17 2.02
N PRO A 73 -9.25 -13.71 1.91
CA PRO A 73 -9.57 -12.40 1.35
C PRO A 73 -8.87 -11.28 2.13
N SER A 74 -8.17 -10.39 1.42
CA SER A 74 -7.53 -9.24 2.05
C SER A 74 -8.47 -8.03 2.11
N ASP A 75 -8.56 -7.41 3.28
CA ASP A 75 -9.41 -6.22 3.49
C ASP A 75 -8.87 -5.01 2.71
N GLU A 76 -7.54 -4.85 2.68
CA GLU A 76 -6.81 -3.82 1.94
C GLU A 76 -7.02 -3.95 0.42
N ASN A 77 -7.24 -5.18 -0.07
CA ASN A 77 -7.38 -5.46 -1.51
C ASN A 77 -8.83 -5.76 -1.93
N ARG A 78 -9.82 -5.18 -1.23
CA ARG A 78 -11.26 -5.29 -1.55
C ARG A 78 -11.77 -6.73 -1.59
N GLY A 79 -11.24 -7.58 -0.70
CA GLY A 79 -11.58 -8.99 -0.59
C GLY A 79 -10.90 -9.89 -1.62
N MET A 80 -9.95 -9.37 -2.41
CA MET A 80 -9.12 -10.20 -3.28
C MET A 80 -8.10 -10.98 -2.46
N THR A 81 -7.91 -12.26 -2.78
CA THR A 81 -6.88 -13.10 -2.17
C THR A 81 -5.50 -12.80 -2.76
N LEU A 82 -4.43 -13.06 -2.00
CA LEU A 82 -3.06 -12.89 -2.51
C LEU A 82 -2.78 -13.82 -3.71
N ASN A 83 -3.34 -15.02 -3.72
CA ASN A 83 -3.25 -15.92 -4.87
C ASN A 83 -3.95 -15.37 -6.12
N GLU A 84 -5.06 -14.66 -5.99
CA GLU A 84 -5.68 -13.94 -7.11
C GLU A 84 -4.81 -12.78 -7.58
N GLY A 85 -4.28 -11.96 -6.67
CA GLY A 85 -3.34 -10.88 -7.00
C GLY A 85 -2.12 -11.38 -7.79
N ARG A 86 -1.52 -12.50 -7.38
CA ARG A 86 -0.40 -13.15 -8.08
C ARG A 86 -0.79 -13.62 -9.49
N ARG A 87 -1.98 -14.21 -9.66
CA ARG A 87 -2.48 -14.63 -10.99
C ARG A 87 -2.70 -13.43 -11.89
N ASN A 88 -3.33 -12.38 -11.36
CA ASN A 88 -3.58 -11.14 -12.08
C ASN A 88 -2.27 -10.48 -12.52
N TYR A 89 -1.27 -10.40 -11.63
CA TYR A 89 0.02 -9.80 -11.98
C TYR A 89 0.70 -10.54 -13.15
N LYS A 90 0.64 -11.87 -13.18
CA LYS A 90 1.20 -12.67 -14.28
C LYS A 90 0.53 -12.41 -15.64
N ILE A 91 -0.74 -12.02 -15.64
CA ILE A 91 -1.54 -11.82 -16.86
C ILE A 91 -1.55 -10.35 -17.29
N LEU A 92 -1.68 -9.44 -16.32
CA LEU A 92 -1.96 -8.02 -16.52
C LEU A 92 -0.75 -7.13 -16.28
N GLY A 93 0.19 -7.53 -15.41
CA GLY A 93 1.23 -6.65 -14.87
C GLY A 93 0.79 -5.83 -13.65
N ALA A 94 -0.42 -6.04 -13.12
CA ALA A 94 -0.93 -5.43 -11.90
C ALA A 94 -1.74 -6.44 -11.07
N CYS A 95 -1.96 -6.17 -9.78
CA CYS A 95 -2.74 -7.02 -8.88
C CYS A 95 -4.23 -7.09 -9.29
N SER A 96 -4.74 -6.10 -10.01
CA SER A 96 -6.07 -6.11 -10.63
C SER A 96 -6.11 -5.18 -11.84
N GLN A 97 -7.14 -5.32 -12.68
CA GLN A 97 -7.31 -4.53 -13.90
C GLN A 97 -7.35 -3.02 -13.63
N ASP A 98 -8.07 -2.61 -12.59
CA ASP A 98 -8.26 -1.19 -12.27
C ASP A 98 -6.97 -0.51 -11.79
N MET A 99 -6.01 -1.30 -11.29
CA MET A 99 -4.76 -0.77 -10.72
C MET A 99 -3.65 -0.59 -11.76
N LEU A 100 -3.87 -0.99 -13.03
CA LEU A 100 -2.89 -0.82 -14.11
C LEU A 100 -2.44 0.62 -14.31
N ILE A 101 -3.28 1.59 -14.00
CA ILE A 101 -2.95 3.01 -14.14
C ILE A 101 -1.93 3.50 -13.09
N HIS A 102 -1.66 2.70 -12.05
CA HIS A 102 -0.81 3.09 -10.93
C HIS A 102 0.52 2.33 -10.86
N VAL A 103 0.72 1.32 -11.71
CA VAL A 103 1.95 0.52 -11.71
C VAL A 103 3.06 1.18 -12.53
N ARG A 104 4.29 0.81 -12.22
CA ARG A 104 5.48 1.08 -13.04
C ARG A 104 6.27 -0.20 -13.27
N GLU A 105 7.11 -0.17 -14.29
CA GLU A 105 8.13 -1.21 -14.47
C GLU A 105 9.06 -1.30 -13.24
N PRO A 106 9.55 -2.50 -12.90
CA PRO A 106 10.54 -2.68 -11.85
C PRO A 106 11.86 -2.01 -12.21
N LYS A 107 12.50 -1.38 -11.23
CA LYS A 107 13.86 -0.85 -11.39
C LYS A 107 14.87 -2.01 -11.44
N SER A 108 16.02 -1.78 -12.06
CA SER A 108 17.05 -2.82 -12.24
C SER A 108 17.57 -3.42 -10.93
N ASP A 109 17.51 -2.66 -9.83
CA ASP A 109 17.92 -3.09 -8.50
C ASP A 109 16.79 -3.73 -7.65
N GLU A 110 15.57 -3.79 -8.18
CA GLU A 110 14.42 -4.45 -7.55
C GLU A 110 14.26 -5.92 -7.99
N PHE A 111 15.06 -6.38 -8.95
CA PHE A 111 15.05 -7.78 -9.37
C PHE A 111 15.49 -8.68 -8.20
N PRO A 112 14.81 -9.83 -7.99
CA PRO A 112 15.27 -10.84 -7.04
C PRO A 112 16.72 -11.24 -7.35
N LYS A 113 17.53 -11.39 -6.31
CA LYS A 113 18.90 -11.91 -6.44
C LYS A 113 18.89 -13.43 -6.56
#